data_AF-F8E8Y9-F1
#
_entry.id   AF-F8E8Y9-F1
#
_cell.length_a   1.000
_cell.length_b   1.000
_cell.length_c   1.000
_cell.angle_alpha   90.00
_cell.angle_beta   90.00
_cell.angle_gamma   90.00
#
_symmetry.space_group_name_H-M   'P 1'
#
loop_
_entity.id
_entity.type
_entity.pdbx_description
1 polymer ?
#
loop_
_entity_poly.entity_id
_entity_poly.type
_entity_poly.pdbx_seq_one_letter_code
_entity_poly.pdbx_strand_id
1 'polypeptide(L)'
;MSGHEIILSYLEIILSPQVVISSVIVVFLLIFRVALAALIDRVASIKWGPAELSAPQPLSDRRTMDGEVSGDDTLGESADSDLPEGVNVSEEDARRLRQAMQSERARAHLWEYRFLNLFLVLNTQRVLDWIAGLPDPPTFTMYDAWWQQVIPTAEQRRTIIQVLEDHNLIVIKGDLIEITPKGREYIEWRGPLPGSPVQAKRTGHS
;
A
#
# COMPACT_ATOMS: atom_id res chain seq x y z
N MET A 1 15.87 -43.47 51.52
CA MET A 1 15.08 -42.60 50.62
C MET A 1 13.77 -42.32 51.30
N SER A 2 13.63 -41.12 51.82
CA SER A 2 12.46 -40.72 52.60
C SER A 2 11.31 -40.44 51.61
N GLY A 3 10.07 -40.83 51.92
CA GLY A 3 8.94 -40.71 50.99
C GLY A 3 8.72 -39.31 50.40
N HIS A 4 9.20 -38.27 51.09
CA HIS A 4 9.19 -36.88 50.62
C HIS A 4 10.10 -36.61 49.41
N GLU A 5 11.23 -37.32 49.28
CA GLU A 5 12.16 -37.18 48.14
C GLU A 5 11.56 -37.72 46.84
N ILE A 6 10.74 -38.77 46.96
CA ILE A 6 10.03 -39.39 45.84
C ILE A 6 8.95 -38.44 45.32
N ILE A 7 8.16 -37.84 46.22
CA ILE A 7 7.09 -36.91 45.86
C ILE A 7 7.65 -35.66 45.16
N LEU A 8 8.77 -35.12 45.66
CA LEU A 8 9.42 -33.96 45.04
C LEU A 8 9.95 -34.29 43.65
N SER A 9 10.53 -35.48 43.46
CA SER A 9 11.03 -35.91 42.14
C SER A 9 9.88 -36.05 41.12
N TYR A 10 8.73 -36.59 41.51
CA TYR A 10 7.56 -36.67 40.62
C TYR A 10 6.97 -35.30 40.30
N LEU A 11 6.94 -34.38 41.26
CA LEU A 11 6.48 -33.01 41.04
C LEU A 11 7.38 -32.28 40.04
N GLU A 12 8.69 -32.44 40.16
CA GLU A 12 9.67 -31.82 39.26
C GLU A 12 9.59 -32.37 37.83
N ILE A 13 9.29 -33.66 37.67
CA ILE A 13 9.05 -34.27 36.35
C ILE A 13 7.78 -33.73 35.71
N ILE A 14 6.69 -33.57 36.48
CA ILE A 14 5.41 -33.05 35.97
C ILE A 14 5.51 -31.55 35.66
N LEU A 15 6.29 -30.81 36.45
CA LEU A 15 6.55 -29.38 36.26
C LEU A 15 7.76 -29.10 35.36
N SER A 16 8.31 -30.14 34.71
CA SER A 16 9.39 -29.98 33.76
C SER A 16 8.94 -29.05 32.62
N PRO A 17 9.79 -28.09 32.19
CA PRO A 17 9.46 -27.16 31.11
C PRO A 17 8.93 -27.86 29.86
N GLN A 18 9.43 -29.04 29.53
CA GLN A 18 8.98 -29.81 28.36
C GLN A 18 7.53 -30.31 28.49
N VAL A 19 7.14 -30.77 29.67
CA VAL A 19 5.78 -31.27 29.96
C VAL A 19 4.79 -30.11 30.00
N VAL A 20 5.20 -28.98 30.59
CA VAL A 20 4.39 -27.76 30.64
C VAL A 20 4.18 -27.18 29.24
N ILE A 21 5.24 -27.05 28.43
CA ILE A 21 5.13 -26.55 27.06
C ILE A 21 4.23 -27.47 26.22
N SER A 22 4.41 -28.78 26.33
CA SER A 22 3.57 -29.76 25.63
C SER A 22 2.10 -29.63 26.01
N SER A 23 1.78 -29.50 27.31
CA SER A 23 0.40 -29.34 27.75
C SER A 23 -0.22 -28.02 27.28
N VAL A 24 0.54 -26.92 27.31
CA VAL A 24 0.08 -25.61 26.83
C VAL A 24 -0.23 -25.66 25.33
N ILE A 25 0.61 -26.31 24.52
CA ILE A 25 0.38 -26.45 23.07
C ILE A 25 -0.90 -27.26 22.81
N VAL A 26 -1.11 -28.37 23.53
CA VAL A 26 -2.32 -29.19 23.36
C VAL A 26 -3.58 -28.41 23.72
N VAL A 27 -3.56 -27.69 24.85
CA VAL A 27 -4.69 -26.84 25.28
C VAL A 27 -4.94 -25.72 24.28
N PHE A 28 -3.88 -25.08 23.77
CA PHE A 28 -3.96 -24.06 22.74
C PHE A 28 -4.62 -24.61 21.46
N LEU A 29 -4.19 -25.78 20.96
CA LEU A 29 -4.78 -26.39 19.77
C LEU A 29 -6.25 -26.76 19.97
N LEU A 30 -6.64 -27.21 21.17
CA LEU A 30 -8.05 -27.52 21.47
C LEU A 30 -8.94 -26.28 21.46
N ILE A 31 -8.48 -25.18 22.05
CA ILE A 31 -9.22 -23.90 22.08
C ILE A 31 -9.30 -23.29 20.67
N PHE A 32 -8.19 -23.32 19.93
CA PHE A 32 -8.08 -22.65 18.62
C PHE A 32 -8.40 -23.53 17.42
N ARG A 33 -8.92 -24.76 17.61
CA ARG A 33 -9.24 -25.68 16.50
C ARG A 33 -10.15 -25.08 15.43
N VAL A 34 -11.13 -24.25 15.83
CA VAL A 34 -12.08 -23.61 14.91
C VAL A 34 -11.41 -22.49 14.10
N ALA A 35 -10.55 -21.70 14.75
CA ALA A 35 -9.80 -20.63 14.09
C ALA A 35 -8.74 -21.20 13.13
N LEU A 36 -8.06 -22.28 13.53
CA LEU A 36 -7.09 -22.99 12.69
C LEU A 36 -7.75 -23.62 11.46
N ALA A 37 -8.94 -24.22 11.61
CA ALA A 37 -9.69 -24.75 10.46
C ALA A 37 -10.04 -23.64 9.45
N ALA A 38 -10.52 -22.49 9.92
CA ALA A 38 -10.81 -21.34 9.05
C ALA A 38 -9.55 -20.76 8.38
N LEU A 39 -8.40 -20.81 9.05
CA LEU A 39 -7.12 -20.37 8.48
C LEU A 39 -6.62 -21.35 7.41
N ILE A 40 -6.73 -22.66 7.68
CA ILE A 40 -6.34 -23.72 6.74
C ILE A 40 -7.23 -23.68 5.50
N ASP A 41 -8.54 -23.50 5.62
CA ASP A 41 -9.43 -23.38 4.46
C ASP A 41 -9.08 -22.18 3.57
N ARG A 42 -8.65 -21.06 4.17
CA ARG A 42 -8.19 -19.88 3.42
C ARG A 42 -6.84 -20.10 2.74
N VAL A 43 -5.88 -20.71 3.44
CA VAL A 43 -4.53 -20.96 2.91
C VAL A 43 -4.52 -22.12 1.91
N ALA A 44 -5.38 -23.13 2.06
CA ALA A 44 -5.55 -24.22 1.09
C ALA A 44 -6.10 -23.73 -0.26
N SER A 45 -6.82 -22.60 -0.29
CA SER A 45 -7.23 -21.96 -1.55
C SER A 45 -6.10 -21.23 -2.26
N ILE A 46 -4.99 -20.94 -1.56
CA ILE A 46 -3.79 -20.33 -2.12
C ILE A 46 -2.90 -21.47 -2.60
N LYS A 47 -3.19 -21.95 -3.81
CA LYS A 47 -2.35 -22.92 -4.54
C LYS A 47 -0.90 -22.44 -4.56
N TRP A 48 -0.06 -23.05 -3.74
CA TRP A 48 1.40 -23.01 -3.88
C TRP A 48 1.78 -23.91 -5.05
N GLY A 49 2.05 -23.31 -6.21
CA GLY A 49 2.55 -24.00 -7.39
C GLY A 49 2.92 -23.02 -8.53
N PRO A 50 4.08 -23.20 -9.20
CA PRO A 50 4.57 -22.32 -10.25
C PRO A 50 3.95 -22.73 -11.59
N ALA A 51 2.68 -22.43 -11.78
CA ALA A 51 2.03 -22.61 -13.06
C ALA A 51 0.92 -21.58 -13.19
N GLU A 52 1.25 -20.58 -14.00
CA GLU A 52 0.36 -19.71 -14.78
C GLU A 52 -1.13 -19.94 -14.54
N LEU A 53 -1.80 -18.95 -13.95
CA LEU A 53 -3.16 -18.63 -14.36
C LEU A 53 -3.36 -17.12 -14.26
N SER A 54 -3.34 -16.51 -15.44
CA SER A 54 -4.28 -15.47 -15.80
C SER A 54 -5.63 -15.79 -15.16
N ALA A 55 -6.08 -14.93 -14.25
CA ALA A 55 -7.47 -14.94 -13.85
C ALA A 55 -8.31 -14.60 -15.09
N PRO A 56 -9.32 -15.41 -15.45
CA PRO A 56 -10.28 -15.03 -16.47
C PRO A 56 -11.13 -13.89 -15.91
N GLN A 57 -10.79 -12.65 -16.26
CA GLN A 57 -11.78 -11.59 -16.25
C GLN A 57 -12.87 -11.98 -17.26
N PRO A 58 -14.16 -11.93 -16.89
CA PRO A 58 -15.23 -12.08 -17.87
C PRO A 58 -15.12 -10.92 -18.86
N LEU A 59 -14.75 -11.29 -20.10
CA LEU A 59 -14.89 -10.47 -21.29
C LEU A 59 -16.35 -10.01 -21.40
N SER A 60 -16.60 -8.74 -21.06
CA SER A 60 -17.71 -7.98 -21.62
C SER A 60 -17.14 -7.06 -22.69
N ASP A 61 -17.46 -7.41 -23.94
CA ASP A 61 -17.52 -6.58 -25.14
C ASP A 61 -16.41 -5.56 -25.39
N ARG A 62 -15.33 -6.09 -25.98
CA ARG A 62 -14.43 -5.34 -26.86
C ARG A 62 -15.15 -5.02 -28.17
N ARG A 63 -15.90 -3.90 -28.22
CA ARG A 63 -16.15 -3.19 -29.48
C ARG A 63 -14.99 -2.25 -29.76
N THR A 64 -14.21 -2.60 -30.77
CA THR A 64 -13.28 -1.71 -31.46
C THR A 64 -14.03 -0.55 -32.10
N MET A 65 -13.65 0.70 -31.79
CA MET A 65 -13.55 1.79 -32.78
C MET A 65 -12.52 2.82 -32.30
N ASP A 66 -11.64 3.18 -33.22
CA ASP A 66 -10.61 4.21 -33.12
C ASP A 66 -11.15 5.57 -32.68
N GLY A 67 -10.40 6.29 -31.84
CA GLY A 67 -10.68 7.69 -31.50
C GLY A 67 -9.91 8.16 -30.27
N GLU A 68 -8.80 8.85 -30.50
CA GLU A 68 -8.29 9.99 -29.72
C GLU A 68 -8.42 9.89 -28.18
N VAL A 69 -7.35 9.45 -27.53
CA VAL A 69 -7.17 9.61 -26.08
C VAL A 69 -6.90 11.10 -25.81
N SER A 70 -7.98 11.87 -25.75
CA SER A 70 -7.99 13.17 -25.11
C SER A 70 -7.85 12.91 -23.61
N GLY A 71 -6.73 13.37 -23.05
CA GLY A 71 -6.47 13.30 -21.63
C GLY A 71 -7.46 14.17 -20.86
N ASP A 72 -8.11 13.57 -19.87
CA ASP A 72 -8.63 14.28 -18.72
C ASP A 72 -8.80 13.28 -17.56
N ASP A 73 -7.67 12.87 -16.96
CA ASP A 73 -7.66 12.28 -15.62
C ASP A 73 -7.47 13.41 -14.60
N THR A 74 -8.28 14.46 -14.70
CA THR A 74 -8.57 15.29 -13.54
C THR A 74 -9.47 14.45 -12.62
N LEU A 75 -8.87 13.86 -11.58
CA LEU A 75 -9.64 13.18 -10.52
C LEU A 75 -10.29 14.22 -9.59
N GLY A 76 -11.09 15.10 -10.18
CA GLY A 76 -12.23 15.69 -9.51
C GLY A 76 -13.34 14.65 -9.52
N GLU A 77 -13.94 14.41 -8.36
CA GLU A 77 -15.36 14.07 -8.23
C GLU A 77 -15.91 13.22 -9.37
N SER A 78 -15.57 11.94 -9.41
CA SER A 78 -16.32 10.98 -10.21
C SER A 78 -17.72 10.88 -9.61
N ALA A 79 -18.59 11.74 -10.11
CA ALA A 79 -20.03 11.66 -10.03
C ALA A 79 -20.49 10.26 -10.46
N ASP A 80 -21.47 9.73 -9.71
CA ASP A 80 -22.39 8.65 -10.06
C ASP A 80 -21.94 7.59 -11.09
N SER A 81 -21.55 6.41 -10.61
CA SER A 81 -21.79 5.07 -11.21
C SER A 81 -20.93 4.03 -10.46
N ASP A 82 -21.35 2.82 -10.12
CA ASP A 82 -22.57 2.06 -10.36
C ASP A 82 -22.93 1.33 -9.06
N LEU A 83 -24.17 1.49 -8.60
CA LEU A 83 -24.76 0.44 -7.75
C LEU A 83 -24.97 -0.78 -8.64
N PRO A 84 -24.70 -2.01 -8.17
CA PRO A 84 -24.88 -3.20 -8.99
C PRO A 84 -26.31 -3.24 -9.56
N GLU A 85 -26.42 -3.25 -10.89
CA GLU A 85 -27.71 -3.30 -11.58
C GLU A 85 -28.51 -4.51 -11.07
N GLY A 86 -29.73 -4.26 -10.59
CA GLY A 86 -30.67 -5.30 -10.16
C GLY A 86 -31.06 -5.30 -8.67
N VAL A 87 -30.55 -4.37 -7.85
CA VAL A 87 -31.01 -4.21 -6.45
C VAL A 87 -32.04 -3.07 -6.37
N ASN A 88 -33.32 -3.41 -6.15
CA ASN A 88 -34.37 -2.44 -5.82
C ASN A 88 -34.15 -1.91 -4.40
N VAL A 89 -33.22 -0.96 -4.26
CA VAL A 89 -32.90 -0.28 -2.99
C VAL A 89 -33.76 0.97 -2.89
N SER A 90 -34.36 1.22 -1.72
CA SER A 90 -35.01 2.51 -1.42
C SER A 90 -34.01 3.65 -1.64
N GLU A 91 -34.43 4.79 -2.20
CA GLU A 91 -33.55 5.93 -2.49
C GLU A 91 -32.81 6.45 -1.23
N GLU A 92 -33.38 6.23 -0.04
CA GLU A 92 -32.72 6.51 1.24
C GLU A 92 -31.56 5.56 1.55
N ASP A 93 -31.74 4.27 1.28
CA ASP A 93 -30.72 3.25 1.53
C ASP A 93 -29.59 3.33 0.49
N ALA A 94 -29.90 3.70 -0.75
CA ALA A 94 -28.90 4.00 -1.79
C ALA A 94 -28.00 5.17 -1.38
N ARG A 95 -28.58 6.24 -0.82
CA ARG A 95 -27.81 7.40 -0.30
C ARG A 95 -26.92 7.01 0.88
N ARG A 96 -27.44 6.23 1.84
CA ARG A 96 -26.64 5.74 2.97
C ARG A 96 -25.47 4.86 2.51
N LEU A 97 -25.70 3.98 1.54
CA LEU A 97 -24.67 3.13 0.98
C LEU A 97 -23.59 3.94 0.25
N ARG A 98 -23.98 4.92 -0.58
CA ARG A 98 -23.01 5.83 -1.22
C ARG A 98 -22.15 6.57 -0.20
N GLN A 99 -22.76 7.11 0.86
CA GLN A 99 -22.03 7.79 1.92
C GLN A 99 -21.06 6.84 2.64
N ALA A 100 -21.48 5.61 2.94
CA ALA A 100 -20.62 4.59 3.52
C ALA A 100 -19.44 4.26 2.58
N MET A 101 -19.69 4.05 1.29
CA MET A 101 -18.65 3.79 0.30
C MET A 101 -17.67 4.95 0.16
N GLN A 102 -18.16 6.19 0.12
CA GLN A 102 -17.30 7.38 0.09
C GLN A 102 -16.43 7.47 1.35
N SER A 103 -17.00 7.18 2.52
CA SER A 103 -16.24 7.20 3.77
C SER A 103 -15.13 6.13 3.79
N GLU A 104 -15.40 4.93 3.28
CA GLU A 104 -14.41 3.86 3.21
C GLU A 104 -13.34 4.15 2.15
N ARG A 105 -13.71 4.73 1.00
CA ARG A 105 -12.74 5.21 -0.01
C ARG A 105 -11.81 6.26 0.60
N ALA A 106 -12.35 7.26 1.29
CA ALA A 106 -11.54 8.29 1.95
C ALA A 106 -10.57 7.70 3.00
N ARG A 107 -11.02 6.68 3.75
CA ARG A 107 -10.15 5.96 4.70
C ARG A 107 -9.05 5.18 3.98
N ALA A 108 -9.36 4.52 2.87
CA ALA A 108 -8.38 3.80 2.06
C ALA A 108 -7.30 4.75 1.51
N HIS A 109 -7.70 5.91 0.96
CA HIS A 109 -6.77 6.94 0.50
C HIS A 109 -5.85 7.44 1.62
N LEU A 110 -6.40 7.70 2.80
CA LEU A 110 -5.60 8.13 3.95
C LEU A 110 -4.57 7.07 4.37
N TRP A 111 -4.95 5.79 4.36
CA TRP A 111 -4.02 4.70 4.66
C TRP A 111 -2.94 4.54 3.59
N GLU A 112 -3.28 4.73 2.32
CA GLU A 112 -2.32 4.74 1.23
C GLU A 112 -1.26 5.83 1.42
N TYR A 113 -1.66 7.07 1.71
CA TYR A 113 -0.71 8.16 1.91
C TYR A 113 0.16 7.95 3.16
N ARG A 114 -0.39 7.37 4.23
CA ARG A 114 0.39 6.94 5.40
C ARG A 114 1.41 5.88 5.05
N PHE A 115 1.00 4.89 4.25
CA PHE A 115 1.89 3.85 3.76
C PHE A 115 3.02 4.46 2.92
N LEU A 116 2.71 5.29 1.92
CA LEU A 116 3.72 5.96 1.10
C LEU A 116 4.69 6.78 1.96
N ASN A 117 4.21 7.49 2.97
CA ASN A 117 5.08 8.25 3.86
C ASN A 117 6.00 7.37 4.73
N LEU A 118 5.59 6.16 5.07
CA LEU A 118 6.41 5.22 5.84
C LEU A 118 7.47 4.51 4.96
N PHE A 119 7.12 4.18 3.72
CA PHE A 119 7.95 3.35 2.84
C PHE A 119 8.82 4.15 1.85
N LEU A 120 8.39 5.34 1.44
CA LEU A 120 9.22 6.20 0.60
C LEU A 120 10.38 6.78 1.41
N VAL A 121 11.60 6.40 1.03
CA VAL A 121 12.82 6.92 1.64
C VAL A 121 12.95 8.42 1.35
N LEU A 122 13.62 9.17 2.24
CA LEU A 122 13.78 10.61 2.14
C LEU A 122 14.23 11.10 0.75
N ASN A 123 15.18 10.43 0.11
CA ASN A 123 15.65 10.83 -1.22
C ASN A 123 14.58 10.63 -2.31
N THR A 124 13.75 9.59 -2.21
CA THR A 124 12.61 9.39 -3.12
C THR A 124 11.60 10.52 -2.99
N GLN A 125 11.30 10.92 -1.74
CA GLN A 125 10.40 12.06 -1.47
C GLN A 125 11.00 13.38 -1.99
N ARG A 126 12.31 13.59 -1.84
CA ARG A 126 12.99 14.79 -2.37
C ARG A 126 13.02 14.82 -3.89
N VAL A 127 13.18 13.67 -4.55
CA VAL A 127 13.09 13.57 -6.00
C VAL A 127 11.69 13.96 -6.46
N LEU A 128 10.64 13.45 -5.79
CA LEU A 128 9.26 13.82 -6.10
C LEU A 128 9.01 15.34 -5.91
N ASP A 129 9.48 15.92 -4.80
CA ASP A 129 9.40 17.37 -4.55
C ASP A 129 10.17 18.19 -5.61
N TRP A 130 11.32 17.68 -6.05
CA TRP A 130 12.11 18.32 -7.11
C TRP A 130 11.39 18.31 -8.45
N ILE A 131 10.82 17.17 -8.87
CA ILE A 131 10.01 17.08 -10.10
C ILE A 131 8.82 18.05 -10.02
N ALA A 132 8.13 18.09 -8.88
CA ALA A 132 6.98 18.98 -8.68
C ALA A 132 7.34 20.47 -8.70
N GLY A 133 8.57 20.81 -8.32
CA GLY A 133 9.05 22.19 -8.25
C GLY A 133 9.55 22.76 -9.57
N LEU A 134 9.67 21.95 -10.62
CA LEU A 134 10.10 22.40 -11.94
C LEU A 134 8.91 22.96 -12.73
N PRO A 135 9.11 24.03 -13.52
CA PRO A 135 8.06 24.59 -14.38
C PRO A 135 7.68 23.64 -15.52
N ASP A 136 8.65 22.88 -16.02
CA ASP A 136 8.50 21.94 -17.13
C ASP A 136 8.93 20.53 -16.70
N PRO A 137 8.33 19.46 -17.27
CA PRO A 137 8.71 18.07 -16.98
C PRO A 137 10.19 17.81 -17.28
N PRO A 138 11.00 17.32 -16.30
CA PRO A 138 12.40 17.01 -16.55
C PRO A 138 12.56 15.77 -17.43
N THR A 139 13.68 15.70 -18.14
CA THR A 139 14.11 14.48 -18.85
C THR A 139 14.85 13.53 -17.91
N PHE A 140 14.98 12.25 -18.30
CA PHE A 140 15.83 11.29 -17.57
C PHE A 140 17.28 11.77 -17.46
N THR A 141 17.81 12.35 -18.53
CA THR A 141 19.19 12.85 -18.54
C THR A 141 19.37 14.00 -17.54
N MET A 142 18.39 14.91 -17.45
CA MET A 142 18.41 16.00 -16.48
C MET A 142 18.30 15.46 -15.04
N TYR A 143 17.40 14.49 -14.83
CA TYR A 143 17.25 13.81 -13.55
C TYR A 143 18.56 13.15 -13.10
N ASP A 144 19.20 12.36 -13.96
CA ASP A 144 20.45 11.69 -13.66
C ASP A 144 21.58 12.68 -13.35
N ALA A 145 21.73 13.71 -14.18
CA ALA A 145 22.77 14.72 -14.00
C ALA A 145 22.62 15.49 -12.68
N TRP A 146 21.38 15.83 -12.30
CA TRP A 146 21.11 16.56 -11.06
C TRP A 146 21.34 15.67 -9.82
N TRP A 147 20.82 14.45 -9.84
CA TRP A 147 20.81 13.58 -8.66
C TRP A 147 22.07 12.74 -8.48
N GLN A 148 22.97 12.67 -9.48
CA GLN A 148 24.21 11.89 -9.39
C GLN A 148 25.09 12.27 -8.17
N GLN A 149 25.10 13.54 -7.75
CA GLN A 149 25.93 13.96 -6.61
C GLN A 149 25.41 13.45 -5.26
N VAL A 150 24.09 13.27 -5.14
CA VAL A 150 23.42 12.85 -3.90
C VAL A 150 23.16 11.34 -3.90
N ILE A 151 22.89 10.78 -5.08
CA ILE A 151 22.54 9.38 -5.33
C ILE A 151 23.50 8.86 -6.40
N PRO A 152 24.73 8.45 -6.02
CA PRO A 152 25.80 8.19 -6.97
C PRO A 152 25.52 6.96 -7.85
N THR A 153 24.87 5.95 -7.30
CA THR A 153 24.57 4.70 -8.00
C THR A 153 23.42 4.88 -8.98
N ALA A 154 23.66 4.63 -10.27
CA ALA A 154 22.64 4.71 -11.31
C ALA A 154 21.46 3.76 -11.08
N GLU A 155 21.73 2.57 -10.55
CA GLU A 155 20.69 1.60 -10.18
C GLU A 155 19.73 2.18 -9.13
N GLN A 156 20.25 2.85 -8.09
CA GLN A 156 19.40 3.48 -7.07
C GLN A 156 18.52 4.59 -7.65
N ARG A 157 19.07 5.42 -8.55
CA ARG A 157 18.30 6.45 -9.24
C ARG A 157 17.18 5.85 -10.08
N ARG A 158 17.47 4.78 -10.82
CA ARG A 158 16.46 4.05 -11.60
C ARG A 158 15.36 3.46 -10.70
N THR A 159 15.74 2.82 -9.59
CA THR A 159 14.78 2.27 -8.62
C THR A 159 13.89 3.35 -8.04
N ILE A 160 14.41 4.55 -7.79
CA ILE A 160 13.61 5.67 -7.29
C ILE A 160 12.53 6.07 -8.28
N ILE A 161 12.89 6.26 -9.56
CA ILE A 161 11.91 6.60 -10.60
C ILE A 161 10.88 5.47 -10.75
N GLN A 162 11.34 4.23 -10.80
CA GLN A 162 10.46 3.07 -10.89
C GLN A 162 9.46 3.01 -9.73
N VAL A 163 9.91 3.19 -8.48
CA VAL A 163 9.01 3.19 -7.31
C VAL A 163 8.00 4.33 -7.38
N LEU A 164 8.39 5.51 -7.85
CA LEU A 164 7.46 6.64 -8.02
C LEU A 164 6.42 6.35 -9.12
N GLU A 165 6.82 5.69 -10.19
CA GLU A 165 5.92 5.27 -11.28
C GLU A 165 4.98 4.14 -10.84
N ASP A 166 5.49 3.09 -10.20
CA ASP A 166 4.72 1.94 -9.69
C ASP A 166 3.59 2.37 -8.73
N HIS A 167 3.78 3.48 -8.01
CA HIS A 167 2.78 4.06 -7.10
C HIS A 167 1.90 5.15 -7.74
N ASN A 168 1.99 5.35 -9.05
CA ASN A 168 1.28 6.37 -9.82
C ASN A 168 1.52 7.80 -9.30
N LEU A 169 2.70 8.10 -8.75
CA LEU A 169 3.07 9.45 -8.31
C LEU A 169 3.68 10.27 -9.45
N ILE A 170 4.28 9.59 -10.43
CA ILE A 170 4.75 10.15 -11.67
C ILE A 170 4.27 9.27 -12.85
N VAL A 171 4.34 9.82 -14.05
CA VAL A 171 4.13 9.10 -15.31
C VAL A 171 5.25 9.45 -16.26
N ILE A 172 5.75 8.44 -16.97
CA ILE A 172 6.79 8.63 -17.98
C ILE A 172 6.13 8.74 -19.35
N LYS A 173 6.34 9.86 -20.05
CA LYS A 173 5.90 10.07 -21.43
C LYS A 173 7.11 10.23 -22.34
N GLY A 174 7.54 9.12 -22.93
CA GLY A 174 8.78 9.09 -23.71
C GLY A 174 10.00 9.28 -22.80
N ASP A 175 10.71 10.39 -22.96
CA ASP A 175 11.86 10.76 -22.10
C ASP A 175 11.49 11.75 -20.99
N LEU A 176 10.24 12.21 -20.93
CA LEU A 176 9.77 13.20 -19.96
C LEU A 176 9.16 12.53 -18.73
N ILE A 177 9.49 13.05 -17.57
CA ILE A 177 8.98 12.61 -16.27
C ILE A 177 7.95 13.63 -15.80
N GLU A 178 6.66 13.28 -15.85
CA GLU A 178 5.57 14.15 -15.44
C GLU A 178 5.03 13.73 -14.07
N ILE A 179 4.70 14.70 -13.22
CA ILE A 179 4.03 14.42 -11.95
C ILE A 179 2.52 14.26 -12.15
N THR A 180 1.94 13.22 -11.56
CA THR A 180 0.49 12.96 -11.63
C THR A 180 -0.27 13.85 -10.64
N PRO A 181 -1.62 13.97 -10.77
CA PRO A 181 -2.45 14.62 -9.76
C PRO A 181 -2.24 14.01 -8.36
N LYS A 182 -2.22 12.68 -8.27
CA LYS A 182 -1.95 11.93 -7.03
C LYS A 182 -0.59 12.28 -6.41
N GLY A 183 0.45 12.42 -7.25
CA GLY A 183 1.78 12.84 -6.80
C GLY A 183 1.75 14.20 -6.12
N ARG A 184 1.02 15.18 -6.69
CA ARG A 184 0.85 16.51 -6.10
C ARG A 184 0.05 16.48 -4.80
N GLU A 185 -1.09 15.77 -4.80
CA GLU A 185 -1.90 15.61 -3.59
C GLU A 185 -1.11 14.96 -2.44
N TYR A 186 -0.28 13.96 -2.74
CA TYR A 186 0.58 13.33 -1.75
C TYR A 186 1.58 14.33 -1.15
N ILE A 187 2.22 15.19 -1.96
CA ILE A 187 3.13 16.23 -1.47
C ILE A 187 2.39 17.20 -0.54
N GLU A 188 1.19 17.64 -0.95
CA GLU A 188 0.36 18.56 -0.16
C GLU A 188 -0.06 17.93 1.18
N TRP A 189 -0.52 16.68 1.16
CA TRP A 189 -0.90 15.93 2.35
C TRP A 189 0.27 15.67 3.30
N ARG A 190 1.43 15.28 2.74
CA ARG A 190 2.66 14.97 3.50
C ARG A 190 3.22 16.23 4.16
N GLY A 191 3.11 17.38 3.49
CA GLY A 191 3.69 18.64 3.93
C GLY A 191 5.19 18.78 3.62
N PRO A 192 5.87 19.83 4.11
CA PRO A 192 7.26 20.09 3.76
C PRO A 192 8.23 19.07 4.37
N LEU A 193 9.24 18.63 3.60
CA LEU A 193 10.33 17.79 4.11
C LEU A 193 11.25 18.56 5.08
N PRO A 194 11.89 17.85 6.03
CA PRO A 194 12.93 18.44 6.86
C PRO A 194 14.10 18.95 6.00
N GLY A 195 14.41 20.24 6.15
CA GLY A 195 15.47 20.91 5.39
C GLY A 195 15.06 21.36 3.98
N SER A 196 13.77 21.29 3.63
CA SER A 196 13.26 21.87 2.38
C SER A 196 13.27 23.41 2.45
N PRO A 197 13.58 24.13 1.36
CA PRO A 197 13.49 25.59 1.31
C PRO A 197 12.09 26.12 1.64
N VAL A 198 11.03 25.31 1.43
CA VAL A 198 9.65 25.64 1.81
C VAL A 198 9.49 25.70 3.34
N GLN A 199 10.23 24.88 4.09
CA GLN A 199 10.21 24.86 5.56
C GLN A 199 10.91 26.11 6.13
N ALA A 200 12.03 26.53 5.53
CA ALA A 200 12.81 27.68 5.97
C ALA A 200 12.00 29.00 5.97
N LYS A 201 11.06 29.13 5.02
CA LYS A 201 10.18 30.30 4.92
C LYS A 201 9.12 30.36 6.03
N ARG A 202 8.75 29.22 6.62
CA ARG A 202 7.78 29.15 7.74
C ARG A 202 8.41 29.34 9.11
N THR A 203 9.69 29.04 9.27
CA THR A 203 10.42 29.16 10.55
C THR A 203 11.20 30.47 10.69
N GLY A 204 11.31 31.27 9.63
CA GLY A 204 12.04 32.55 9.60
C GLY A 204 11.24 33.78 10.08
N HIS A 205 10.25 33.61 10.95
CA HIS A 205 9.59 34.71 11.67
C HIS A 205 9.68 34.45 13.17
N SER A 206 10.80 34.83 13.76
CA SER A 206 10.97 35.09 15.20
C SER A 206 12.12 36.08 15.36
#